data_AF-A0A1V2ZBZ8-F1
#
_entry.id   AF-A0A1V2ZBZ8-F1
#
_cell.length_a   1.000
_cell.length_b   1.000
_cell.length_c   1.000
_cell.angle_alpha   90.00
_cell.angle_beta   90.00
_cell.angle_gamma   90.00
#
_symmetry.space_group_name_H-M   'P 1'
#
loop_
_entity.id
_entity.type
_entity.pdbx_description
1 polymer ?
#
loop_
_entity_poly.entity_id
_entity_poly.type
_entity_poly.pdbx_seq_one_letter_code
_entity_poly.pdbx_strand_id
1 'polypeptide(L)' 'MPDLEVLHFARDHRACEQTDVEMRRLFGSPARYYQRLGRAIDDPDVLESDPQLVYRLRRIRDGRRGSRAARTLERL' A
#
# COMPACT_ATOMS: atom_id res chain seq x y z
N MET A 1 -11.57 8.46 -8.96
CA MET A 1 -10.88 8.53 -7.65
C MET A 1 -9.42 8.10 -7.85
N PRO A 2 -8.42 8.99 -7.68
CA PRO A 2 -7.01 8.66 -7.89
C PRO A 2 -6.48 7.55 -6.94
N ASP A 3 -7.21 7.29 -5.85
CA ASP A 3 -6.88 6.26 -4.86
C ASP A 3 -7.35 4.85 -5.29
N LEU A 4 -8.28 4.75 -6.24
CA LEU A 4 -8.66 3.46 -6.84
C LEU A 4 -7.59 2.96 -7.83
N GLU A 5 -6.96 3.90 -8.55
CA GLU A 5 -5.89 3.61 -9.52
C GLU A 5 -4.68 2.96 -8.85
N VAL A 6 -4.27 3.47 -7.69
CA VAL A 6 -3.14 2.90 -6.94
C VAL A 6 -3.42 1.48 -6.45
N LEU A 7 -4.69 1.14 -6.19
CA LEU A 7 -5.09 -0.20 -5.79
C LEU A 7 -5.18 -1.19 -6.96
N HIS A 8 -5.73 -0.78 -8.09
CA HIS A 8 -5.70 -1.60 -9.30
C HIS A 8 -4.25 -1.90 -9.69
N PHE A 9 -3.38 -0.89 -9.67
CA PHE A 9 -1.96 -1.11 -9.91
C PHE A 9 -1.36 -2.11 -8.92
N ALA A 10 -1.63 -1.97 -7.62
CA ALA A 10 -1.13 -2.88 -6.58
C ALA A 10 -1.67 -4.32 -6.71
N ARG A 11 -2.85 -4.49 -7.30
CA ARG A 11 -3.48 -5.80 -7.56
C ARG A 11 -2.76 -6.55 -8.66
N ASP A 12 -2.52 -5.85 -9.76
CA ASP A 12 -2.07 -6.46 -11.02
C ASP A 12 -0.54 -6.66 -11.05
N HIS A 13 0.20 -5.90 -10.23
CA HIS A 13 1.65 -5.92 -10.24
C HIS A 13 2.23 -6.67 -9.05
N ARG A 14 3.13 -7.61 -9.35
CA ARG A 14 4.02 -8.22 -8.34
C ARG A 14 5.23 -7.30 -8.09
N ALA A 15 5.73 -7.29 -6.87
CA ALA A 15 6.93 -6.52 -6.55
C ALA A 15 8.15 -7.10 -7.28
N CYS A 16 8.58 -6.42 -8.35
CA CYS A 16 9.77 -6.71 -9.14
C CYS A 16 10.33 -5.39 -9.71
N GLU A 17 11.50 -5.43 -10.34
CA GLU A 17 12.17 -4.23 -10.88
C GLU A 17 11.34 -3.51 -11.94
N GLN A 18 10.65 -4.26 -12.80
CA GLN A 18 9.78 -3.70 -13.84
C GLN A 18 8.61 -2.91 -13.23
N THR A 19 8.02 -3.43 -12.16
CA THR A 19 6.95 -2.75 -11.42
C THR A 19 7.45 -1.45 -10.80
N ASP A 20 8.69 -1.37 -10.33
CA ASP A 20 9.26 -0.14 -9.79
C ASP A 20 9.44 0.95 -10.85
N VAL A 21 9.87 0.57 -12.05
CA VAL A 21 9.98 1.49 -13.19
C VAL A 21 8.61 2.01 -13.59
N GLU A 22 7.61 1.14 -13.69
CA GLU A 22 6.25 1.51 -14.11
C GLU A 22 5.53 2.33 -13.04
N MET A 23 5.68 1.96 -11.77
CA MET A 23 5.18 2.73 -10.63
C MET A 23 5.77 4.14 -10.61
N ARG A 24 7.07 4.31 -10.89
CA ARG A 24 7.69 5.64 -10.99
C ARG A 24 7.16 6.44 -12.17
N ARG A 25 6.86 5.80 -13.31
CA ARG A 25 6.25 6.47 -14.48
C ARG A 25 4.84 6.96 -14.18
N LEU A 26 4.01 6.14 -13.53
CA LEU A 26 2.60 6.43 -13.28
C LEU A 26 2.40 7.36 -12.06
N PHE A 27 3.17 7.16 -10.99
CA PHE A 27 2.97 7.82 -9.70
C PHE A 27 4.11 8.77 -9.30
N GLY A 28 5.14 8.90 -10.13
CA GLY A 28 6.28 9.81 -9.97
C GLY A 28 7.37 9.28 -9.02
N SER A 29 7.01 8.88 -7.80
CA SER A 29 7.98 8.36 -6.83
C SER A 29 7.42 7.22 -5.97
N PRO A 30 8.29 6.31 -5.49
CA PRO A 30 7.88 5.25 -4.57
C PRO A 30 7.22 5.79 -3.31
N ALA A 31 7.76 6.88 -2.76
CA ALA A 31 7.20 7.51 -1.56
C ALA A 31 5.76 8.00 -1.81
N ARG A 32 5.50 8.63 -2.97
CA ARG A 32 4.16 9.13 -3.33
C ARG A 32 3.19 7.98 -3.60
N TYR A 33 3.66 6.92 -4.27
CA TYR A 33 2.89 5.69 -4.48
C TYR A 33 2.42 5.07 -3.16
N TYR A 34 3.34 4.80 -2.23
CA TYR A 34 2.98 4.17 -0.96
C TYR A 34 2.16 5.08 -0.05
N GLN A 35 2.32 6.41 -0.13
CA GLN A 35 1.46 7.36 0.58
C GLN A 35 0.03 7.33 0.04
N ARG A 36 -0.15 7.33 -1.28
CA ARG A 36 -1.48 7.19 -1.90
C ARG A 36 -2.11 5.85 -1.57
N LEU A 37 -1.36 4.75 -1.71
CA LEU A 37 -1.83 3.41 -1.35
C LEU A 37 -2.26 3.36 0.13
N GLY A 38 -1.52 4.01 1.01
CA GLY A 38 -1.85 4.11 2.43
C GLY A 38 -3.18 4.82 2.70
N ARG A 39 -3.50 5.89 1.95
CA ARG A 39 -4.78 6.61 2.05
C ARG A 39 -5.92 5.82 1.42
N ALA A 40 -5.69 5.24 0.24
CA ALA A 40 -6.66 4.43 -0.47
C ALA A 40 -7.20 3.29 0.38
N ILE A 41 -6.31 2.56 1.07
CA ILE A 41 -6.75 1.45 1.92
C ILE A 41 -7.53 1.90 3.16
N ASP A 42 -7.60 3.20 3.49
CA ASP A 42 -8.40 3.74 4.58
C ASP A 42 -9.74 4.35 4.10
N ASP A 43 -9.95 4.45 2.78
CA ASP A 43 -11.14 5.01 2.16
C ASP A 43 -12.30 3.97 2.11
N PRO A 44 -13.52 4.32 2.58
CA PRO A 44 -14.67 3.42 2.55
C PRO A 44 -15.14 3.06 1.13
N ASP A 45 -15.10 3.98 0.16
CA ASP A 45 -15.57 3.73 -1.21
C ASP A 45 -14.67 2.69 -1.90
N VAL A 46 -13.38 2.76 -1.57
CA VAL A 46 -12.37 1.81 -1.99
C VAL A 46 -12.58 0.44 -1.34
N LEU A 47 -12.95 0.41 -0.06
CA LEU A 47 -13.26 -0.82 0.66
C LEU A 47 -14.45 -1.55 0.05
N GLU A 48 -15.48 -0.83 -0.36
CA GLU A 48 -16.65 -1.39 -1.04
C GLU A 48 -16.29 -1.97 -2.42
N SER A 49 -15.34 -1.35 -3.11
CA SER A 49 -14.92 -1.75 -4.46
C SER A 49 -14.09 -3.03 -4.50
N ASP A 50 -13.10 -3.19 -3.61
CA ASP A 50 -12.28 -4.40 -3.53
C ASP A 50 -11.95 -4.80 -2.07
N PRO A 51 -12.92 -5.35 -1.33
CA PRO A 51 -12.77 -5.62 0.09
C PRO A 51 -11.58 -6.53 0.41
N GLN A 52 -11.40 -7.60 -0.38
CA GLN A 52 -10.36 -8.61 -0.13
C GLN A 52 -8.95 -8.04 -0.26
N LEU A 53 -8.71 -7.23 -1.29
CA LEU A 53 -7.42 -6.58 -1.48
C LEU A 53 -7.13 -5.58 -0.35
N VAL A 54 -8.12 -4.75 0.00
CA VAL A 54 -7.98 -3.74 1.06
C VAL A 54 -7.69 -4.40 2.41
N TYR A 55 -8.42 -5.46 2.79
CA TYR A 55 -8.15 -6.19 4.03
C TYR A 55 -6.76 -6.83 4.04
N ARG A 56 -6.33 -7.42 2.94
CA ARG A 56 -4.97 -8.00 2.82
C ARG A 56 -3.89 -6.93 3.02
N LEU A 57 -4.04 -5.78 2.39
CA LEU A 57 -3.08 -4.67 2.50
C LEU A 57 -3.05 -4.06 3.90
N ARG A 58 -4.21 -3.86 4.54
CA ARG A 58 -4.30 -3.43 5.94
C ARG A 58 -3.56 -4.39 6.86
N ARG A 59 -3.78 -5.70 6.74
CA ARG A 59 -3.08 -6.72 7.54
C ARG A 59 -1.56 -6.66 7.36
N ILE A 60 -1.08 -6.49 6.13
CA ILE A 60 0.37 -6.34 5.85
C ILE A 60 0.92 -5.06 6.50
N ARG A 61 0.19 -3.94 6.42
CA ARG A 61 0.57 -2.67 7.05
C ARG A 61 0.69 -2.82 8.57
N ASP A 62 -0.28 -3.48 9.19
CA ASP A 62 -0.34 -3.63 10.65
C ASP A 62 0.76 -4.56 11.16
N GLY A 63 1.05 -5.66 10.44
CA GLY A 63 2.21 -6.51 10.73
C GLY A 63 3.54 -5.74 10.69
N ARG A 64 3.72 -4.83 9.72
CA ARG A 64 4.91 -3.96 9.65
C ARG A 64 4.97 -2.97 10.81
N ARG A 65 3.82 -2.41 11.24
CA ARG A 65 3.74 -1.50 12.40
C ARG A 65 4.11 -2.23 13.69
N GLY A 66 3.57 -3.44 13.91
CA GLY A 66 3.91 -4.28 15.06
C GLY A 66 5.38 -4.63 15.16
N SER A 67 6.02 -5.01 14.04
CA SER A 67 7.47 -5.31 14.02
C SER A 67 8.36 -4.11 14.35
N ARG A 68 7.92 -2.87 14.03
CA ARG A 68 8.64 -1.65 14.42
C ARG A 68 8.44 -1.32 15.90
N ALA A 69 7.23 -1.48 16.41
CA ALA A 69 6.92 -1.24 17.81
C ALA A 69 7.73 -2.19 18.71
N ALA A 70 7.76 -3.49 18.38
CA ALA A 70 8.56 -4.49 19.09
C ALA A 70 10.06 -4.09 19.17
N ARG A 71 10.66 -3.72 18.03
CA ARG A 71 12.06 -3.26 17.97
C ARG A 71 12.34 -1.95 18.74
N THR A 72 11.34 -1.09 18.88
CA THR A 72 11.48 0.16 19.65
C THR A 72 11.43 -0.12 21.13
N LEU A 73 10.54 -1.02 21.56
CA LEU A 73 10.43 -1.46 22.95
C LEU A 73 11.65 -2.27 23.40
N GLU A 74 12.27 -3.07 22.51
CA GLU A 74 13.53 -3.78 22.80
C GLU A 74 14.74 -2.85 23.02
N ARG A 75 14.62 -1.57 22.64
CA ARG A 75 15.69 -0.57 22.75
C ARG A 75 15.55 0.33 23.98
N LEU A 76 14.44 0.22 24.72
CA LEU A 76 14.16 0.96 25.95
C LEU A 76 14.48 0.10 27.18
#